data_AF-T2DKI5-F1
#
_entry.id   AF-T2DKI5-F1
#
_cell.length_a   1.000
_cell.length_b   1.000
_cell.length_c   1.000
_cell.angle_alpha   90.00
_cell.angle_beta   90.00
_cell.angle_gamma   90.00
#
_symmetry.space_group_name_H-M   'P 1'
#
loop_
_entity.id
_entity.type
_entity.pdbx_description
1 polymer ?
#
loop_
_entity_poly.entity_id
_entity_poly.type
_entity_poly.pdbx_seq_one_letter_code
_entity_poly.pdbx_strand_id
1 'polypeptide(L)'
;MNARILVTILFCFVVGGCTSTNNNQADATPILLNDSLFPSFSLFPVEPPEEIFYLDEDAQQFAEKAVHEKSILQKNVKGLVKAIFDHSDRGMLYRNSANTTANTTFNNRAANCLSLSIMTLALAEHVGLTATFYEVDIPEYWTRREGFSLLNGHINLRISLPNESPVASVGGTWADVDFDPQMLRNYFPRKAVSRDKVIAMFYNNKGADALVANSYTRAYSYFRAAAKISPALQQTWVNLGVLYRMVDEYEQAELAYKHALALDDENLTAWENLSILYTYQNKDDAALKITQMVEAKRKNNPFYHYILGEQAFEAGKADVAITHYERGLRLDNARHELLFGMAKAFHELGDVSKATRYLKHAVKHSPNEQEKQRYSSKLASLASR
;
A
#
# COMPACT_ATOMS: atom_id res chain seq x y z
N MET A 1 98.17 22.09 -19.68
CA MET A 1 96.93 22.86 -19.86
C MET A 1 95.77 21.89 -19.91
N ASN A 2 94.80 22.09 -19.04
CA ASN A 2 93.79 21.13 -18.61
C ASN A 2 92.75 20.79 -19.69
N ALA A 3 92.42 19.51 -19.77
CA ALA A 3 91.18 19.01 -20.37
C ALA A 3 90.63 17.91 -19.45
N ARG A 4 89.59 18.21 -18.67
CA ARG A 4 88.63 17.21 -18.17
C ARG A 4 87.25 17.85 -18.02
N ILE A 5 86.33 17.20 -18.71
CA ILE A 5 84.88 17.39 -18.75
C ILE A 5 84.29 17.03 -17.39
N LEU A 6 83.36 17.84 -16.87
CA LEU A 6 82.33 17.35 -15.97
C LEU A 6 81.02 18.10 -16.24
N VAL A 7 80.03 17.34 -16.70
CA VAL A 7 78.64 17.74 -16.88
C VAL A 7 77.93 17.54 -15.53
N THR A 8 77.20 18.55 -15.05
CA THR A 8 76.18 18.34 -14.02
C THR A 8 75.01 19.27 -14.32
N ILE A 9 73.92 18.65 -14.76
CA ILE A 9 72.62 19.26 -15.03
C ILE A 9 71.89 19.39 -13.69
N LEU A 10 71.54 20.61 -13.27
CA LEU A 10 70.64 20.85 -12.14
C LEU A 10 69.31 21.37 -12.68
N PHE A 11 68.30 20.51 -12.61
CA PHE A 11 66.93 20.76 -13.05
C PHE A 11 66.18 21.47 -11.91
N CYS A 12 65.84 22.76 -12.07
CA CYS A 12 64.98 23.48 -11.12
C CYS A 12 63.52 23.05 -11.31
N PHE A 13 62.97 22.40 -10.30
CA PHE A 13 61.56 22.05 -10.20
C PHE A 13 60.69 23.31 -10.05
N VAL A 14 59.68 23.43 -10.90
CA VAL A 14 58.60 24.40 -10.80
C VAL A 14 57.68 23.99 -9.64
N VAL A 15 57.55 24.88 -8.65
CA VAL A 15 56.59 24.73 -7.55
C VAL A 15 55.20 25.11 -8.06
N GLY A 16 54.37 24.11 -8.39
CA GLY A 16 52.93 24.29 -8.59
C GLY A 16 52.23 24.35 -7.24
N GLY A 17 51.71 25.51 -6.87
CA GLY A 17 50.88 25.69 -5.69
C GLY A 17 49.52 25.00 -5.86
N CYS A 18 49.22 24.01 -5.02
CA CYS A 18 47.87 23.50 -4.86
C CYS A 18 47.11 24.43 -3.90
N THR A 19 46.27 25.32 -4.43
CA THR A 19 45.17 25.90 -3.65
C THR A 19 44.06 24.87 -3.55
N SER A 20 44.00 24.14 -2.43
CA SER A 20 42.82 23.35 -2.09
C SER A 20 41.71 24.31 -1.70
N THR A 21 40.77 24.56 -2.63
CA THR A 21 39.48 25.13 -2.28
C THR A 21 38.75 24.11 -1.41
N ASN A 22 38.64 24.42 -0.11
CA ASN A 22 37.75 23.72 0.81
C ASN A 22 36.32 23.93 0.32
N ASN A 23 35.82 22.99 -0.48
CA ASN A 23 34.42 22.91 -0.82
C ASN A 23 33.70 22.32 0.39
N ASN A 24 33.55 23.12 1.46
CA ASN A 24 32.61 22.85 2.53
C ASN A 24 31.20 23.13 2.00
N GLN A 25 30.74 22.33 1.05
CA GLN A 25 29.33 21.95 1.07
C GLN A 25 29.25 20.88 2.15
N ALA A 26 28.88 21.31 3.36
CA ALA A 26 28.30 20.39 4.29
C ALA A 26 27.10 19.77 3.58
N ASP A 27 27.24 18.54 3.11
CA ASP A 27 26.13 17.64 2.83
C ASP A 27 25.42 17.40 4.17
N ALA A 28 24.68 18.41 4.61
CA ALA A 28 23.72 18.25 5.69
C ALA A 28 22.61 17.40 5.09
N THR A 29 22.77 16.07 5.18
CA THR A 29 21.68 15.13 4.95
C THR A 29 20.48 15.68 5.73
N PRO A 30 19.37 16.04 5.06
CA PRO A 30 18.26 16.67 5.74
C PRO A 30 17.81 15.77 6.90
N ILE A 31 17.68 16.36 8.09
CA ILE A 31 17.25 15.64 9.29
C ILE A 31 15.75 15.35 9.14
N LEU A 32 15.40 14.22 8.53
CA LEU A 32 14.01 13.84 8.26
C LEU A 32 13.26 13.38 9.53
N LEU A 33 14.00 12.85 10.51
CA LEU A 33 13.47 12.47 11.82
C LEU A 33 13.96 13.48 12.86
N ASN A 34 13.06 14.29 13.39
CA ASN A 34 13.40 15.33 14.36
C ASN A 34 12.83 14.99 15.75
N ASP A 35 13.60 14.21 16.52
CA ASP A 35 13.23 13.77 17.88
C ASP A 35 13.01 14.97 18.84
N SER A 36 13.63 16.12 18.58
CA SER A 36 13.50 17.32 19.44
C SER A 36 12.12 17.96 19.40
N LEU A 37 11.36 17.78 18.31
CA LEU A 37 9.97 18.23 18.20
C LEU A 37 9.01 17.38 19.04
N PHE A 38 9.42 16.18 19.44
CA PHE A 38 8.59 15.22 20.15
C PHE A 38 9.33 14.62 21.35
N PRO A 39 9.83 15.41 22.32
CA PRO A 39 10.77 14.96 23.35
C PRO A 39 10.26 13.79 24.21
N SER A 40 8.94 13.60 24.29
CA SER A 40 8.29 12.54 25.05
C SER A 40 7.92 11.30 24.21
N PHE A 41 8.42 11.16 22.97
CA PHE A 41 8.09 10.02 22.10
C PHE A 41 8.44 8.67 22.74
N SER A 42 9.49 8.63 23.57
CA SER A 42 9.93 7.43 24.30
C SER A 42 8.93 6.92 25.33
N LEU A 43 7.97 7.74 25.77
CA LEU A 43 6.87 7.32 26.65
C LEU A 43 5.80 6.48 25.90
N PHE A 44 5.87 6.44 24.57
CA PHE A 44 4.99 5.66 23.72
C PHE A 44 5.79 4.56 23.01
N PRO A 45 6.19 3.48 23.71
CA PRO A 45 6.86 2.37 23.08
C PRO A 45 5.95 1.74 22.02
N VAL A 46 6.57 1.27 20.94
CA VAL A 46 5.90 0.49 19.89
C VAL A 46 6.11 -1.00 20.17
N GLU A 47 5.17 -1.83 19.74
CA GLU A 47 5.24 -3.28 19.82
C GLU A 47 6.51 -3.78 19.13
N PRO A 48 7.39 -4.59 19.74
CA PRO A 48 8.57 -5.11 19.07
C PRO A 48 8.20 -6.12 17.97
N PRO A 49 9.06 -6.33 16.95
CA PRO A 49 8.78 -7.23 15.82
C PRO A 49 8.29 -8.63 16.22
N GLU A 50 8.87 -9.23 17.26
CA GLU A 50 8.48 -10.54 17.77
C GLU A 50 7.05 -10.57 18.32
N GLU A 51 6.59 -9.48 18.95
CA GLU A 51 5.23 -9.37 19.49
C GLU A 51 4.19 -9.25 18.36
N ILE A 52 4.54 -8.58 17.26
CA ILE A 52 3.64 -8.38 16.11
C ILE A 52 3.19 -9.73 15.53
N PHE A 53 4.10 -10.71 15.46
CA PHE A 53 3.85 -12.04 14.89
C PHE A 53 3.64 -13.14 15.95
N TYR A 54 3.66 -12.81 17.23
CA TYR A 54 3.48 -13.78 18.30
C TYR A 54 2.09 -14.47 18.23
N LEU A 55 2.05 -15.75 18.59
CA LEU A 55 0.86 -16.58 18.71
C LEU A 55 0.88 -17.34 20.04
N ASP A 56 -0.23 -17.35 20.76
CA ASP A 56 -0.44 -18.18 21.95
C ASP A 56 -0.75 -19.64 21.59
N GLU A 57 -0.88 -20.49 22.62
CA GLU A 57 -1.11 -21.92 22.46
C GLU A 57 -2.43 -22.23 21.73
N ASP A 58 -3.49 -21.45 21.96
CA ASP A 58 -4.79 -21.66 21.33
C ASP A 58 -4.72 -21.40 19.82
N ALA A 59 -4.05 -20.32 19.42
CA ALA A 59 -3.83 -19.99 18.02
C ALA A 59 -2.95 -21.03 17.30
N GLN A 60 -1.91 -21.51 17.99
CA GLN A 60 -1.02 -22.56 17.48
C GLN A 60 -1.77 -23.88 17.27
N GLN A 61 -2.53 -24.33 18.27
CA GLN A 61 -3.33 -25.56 18.18
C GLN A 61 -4.43 -25.46 17.11
N PHE A 62 -5.03 -24.28 16.94
CA PHE A 62 -5.97 -24.03 15.86
C PHE A 62 -5.34 -24.28 14.49
N ALA A 63 -4.15 -23.73 14.24
CA ALA A 63 -3.44 -23.90 12.97
C ALA A 63 -3.09 -25.37 12.73
N GLU A 64 -2.55 -26.07 13.73
CA GLU A 64 -2.18 -27.49 13.66
C GLU A 64 -3.38 -28.37 13.31
N LYS A 65 -4.51 -28.16 13.98
CA LYS A 65 -5.75 -28.88 13.69
C LYS A 65 -6.24 -28.61 12.26
N ALA A 66 -6.16 -27.37 11.79
CA ALA A 66 -6.65 -26.99 10.48
C ALA A 66 -5.84 -27.60 9.33
N VAL A 67 -4.51 -27.68 9.44
CA VAL A 67 -3.68 -28.29 8.39
C VAL A 67 -3.79 -29.82 8.34
N HIS A 68 -4.10 -30.47 9.47
CA HIS A 68 -4.17 -31.93 9.59
C HIS A 68 -5.59 -32.52 9.51
N GLU A 69 -6.62 -31.69 9.31
CA GLU A 69 -8.03 -32.11 9.28
C GLU A 69 -8.29 -33.31 8.34
N LYS A 70 -7.60 -33.36 7.20
CA LYS A 70 -7.77 -34.42 6.19
C LYS A 70 -6.74 -35.54 6.26
N SER A 71 -5.57 -35.27 6.83
CA SER A 71 -4.46 -36.23 6.88
C SER A 71 -3.41 -35.79 7.91
N ILE A 72 -2.95 -36.76 8.70
CA ILE A 72 -1.83 -36.57 9.62
C ILE A 72 -0.51 -36.43 8.84
N LEU A 73 -0.42 -37.03 7.65
CA LEU A 73 0.81 -37.10 6.85
C LEU A 73 0.95 -35.96 5.82
N GLN A 74 -0.13 -35.27 5.49
CA GLN A 74 -0.14 -34.25 4.44
C GLN A 74 -0.80 -32.96 4.93
N LYS A 75 -0.06 -31.85 4.89
CA LYS A 75 -0.57 -30.53 5.27
C LYS A 75 -1.54 -30.02 4.20
N ASN A 76 -2.74 -29.63 4.61
CA ASN A 76 -3.80 -29.10 3.75
C ASN A 76 -3.81 -27.56 3.77
N VAL A 77 -3.06 -26.92 2.86
CA VAL A 77 -3.00 -25.45 2.74
C VAL A 77 -4.39 -24.82 2.57
N LYS A 78 -5.24 -25.41 1.72
CA LYS A 78 -6.61 -24.92 1.50
C LYS A 78 -7.49 -25.07 2.74
N GLY A 79 -7.28 -26.12 3.53
CA GLY A 79 -7.96 -26.34 4.81
C GLY A 79 -7.64 -25.25 5.82
N LEU A 80 -6.35 -24.93 5.97
CA LEU A 80 -5.90 -23.82 6.81
C LEU A 80 -6.53 -22.50 6.38
N VAL A 81 -6.42 -22.14 5.09
CA VAL A 81 -7.00 -20.89 4.58
C VAL A 81 -8.51 -20.83 4.84
N LYS A 82 -9.23 -21.92 4.55
CA LYS A 82 -10.68 -21.99 4.83
C LYS A 82 -10.97 -21.82 6.32
N ALA A 83 -10.23 -22.49 7.20
CA ALA A 83 -10.42 -22.38 8.63
C ALA A 83 -10.18 -20.94 9.14
N ILE A 84 -9.17 -20.25 8.61
CA ILE A 84 -8.87 -18.86 8.93
C ILE A 84 -10.04 -17.95 8.52
N PHE A 85 -10.54 -18.08 7.29
CA PHE A 85 -11.72 -17.32 6.84
C PHE A 85 -12.97 -17.65 7.66
N ASP A 86 -13.24 -18.93 7.94
CA ASP A 86 -14.37 -19.33 8.78
C ASP A 86 -14.25 -18.76 10.20
N HIS A 87 -13.03 -18.69 10.75
CA HIS A 87 -12.75 -18.10 12.06
C HIS A 87 -12.96 -16.58 12.05
N SER A 88 -12.49 -15.89 11.00
CA SER A 88 -12.74 -14.46 10.85
C SER A 88 -14.22 -14.14 10.59
N ASP A 89 -14.94 -14.96 9.83
CA ASP A 89 -16.33 -14.69 9.47
C ASP A 89 -17.31 -14.94 10.62
N ARG A 90 -16.91 -15.65 11.69
CA ARG A 90 -17.71 -15.91 12.90
C ARG A 90 -17.82 -14.71 13.84
N GLY A 91 -18.18 -13.56 13.27
CA GLY A 91 -18.50 -12.34 14.00
C GLY A 91 -17.34 -11.38 14.21
N MET A 92 -16.23 -11.51 13.46
CA MET A 92 -15.22 -10.45 13.39
C MET A 92 -15.78 -9.24 12.62
N LEU A 93 -15.60 -8.06 13.19
CA LEU A 93 -15.94 -6.79 12.59
C LEU A 93 -14.71 -6.27 11.86
N TYR A 94 -14.76 -6.21 10.53
CA TYR A 94 -13.72 -5.51 9.76
C TYR A 94 -13.71 -4.03 10.17
N ARG A 95 -12.59 -3.56 10.73
CA ARG A 95 -12.42 -2.18 11.20
C ARG A 95 -11.08 -1.63 10.73
N ASN A 96 -11.10 -0.60 9.90
CA ASN A 96 -9.88 0.00 9.32
C ASN A 96 -8.83 0.42 10.37
N SER A 97 -9.27 0.85 11.56
CA SER A 97 -8.40 1.25 12.69
C SER A 97 -7.96 0.11 13.61
N ALA A 98 -8.39 -1.14 13.35
CA ALA A 98 -8.00 -2.28 14.17
C ALA A 98 -6.63 -2.84 13.71
N ASN A 99 -5.59 -2.02 13.87
CA ASN A 99 -4.20 -2.41 13.70
C ASN A 99 -3.73 -3.21 14.93
N THR A 100 -3.98 -4.51 14.94
CA THR A 100 -3.70 -5.43 16.04
C THR A 100 -2.61 -6.45 15.68
N THR A 101 -1.89 -6.96 16.69
CA THR A 101 -0.90 -8.03 16.53
C THR A 101 -1.57 -9.34 16.10
N ALA A 102 -0.79 -10.33 15.66
CA ALA A 102 -1.29 -11.64 15.24
C ALA A 102 -2.19 -12.28 16.31
N ASN A 103 -1.69 -12.42 17.55
CA ASN A 103 -2.45 -13.03 18.64
C ASN A 103 -3.72 -12.26 19.00
N THR A 104 -3.61 -10.93 19.05
CA THR A 104 -4.77 -10.06 19.33
C THR A 104 -5.83 -10.22 18.25
N THR A 105 -5.42 -10.32 16.99
CA THR A 105 -6.33 -10.52 15.85
C THR A 105 -7.01 -11.89 15.89
N PHE A 106 -6.29 -12.93 16.33
CA PHE A 106 -6.85 -14.27 16.48
C PHE A 106 -7.93 -14.33 17.56
N ASN A 107 -7.67 -13.68 18.70
CA ASN A 107 -8.55 -13.70 19.86
C ASN A 107 -9.70 -12.68 19.79
N ASN A 108 -9.52 -11.57 19.07
CA ASN A 108 -10.49 -10.47 19.05
C ASN A 108 -11.34 -10.46 17.78
N ARG A 109 -12.57 -9.97 17.94
CA ARG A 109 -13.54 -9.80 16.85
C ARG A 109 -13.40 -8.47 16.10
N ALA A 110 -12.19 -7.91 15.97
CA ALA A 110 -11.98 -6.72 15.14
C ALA A 110 -10.56 -6.65 14.62
N ALA A 111 -10.42 -6.52 13.29
CA ALA A 111 -9.14 -6.40 12.60
C ALA A 111 -9.29 -5.68 11.27
N ASN A 112 -8.18 -5.18 10.73
CA ASN A 112 -8.10 -4.78 9.32
C ASN A 112 -7.38 -5.83 8.47
N CYS A 113 -7.28 -5.58 7.16
CA CYS A 113 -6.66 -6.51 6.22
C CYS A 113 -5.19 -6.81 6.55
N LEU A 114 -4.41 -5.81 6.99
CA LEU A 114 -3.01 -5.98 7.36
C LEU A 114 -2.87 -6.91 8.58
N SER A 115 -3.65 -6.67 9.63
CA SER A 115 -3.65 -7.49 10.84
C SER A 115 -4.09 -8.94 10.59
N LEU A 116 -5.12 -9.15 9.77
CA LEU A 116 -5.53 -10.48 9.32
C LEU A 116 -4.43 -11.18 8.53
N SER A 117 -3.70 -10.44 7.70
CA SER A 117 -2.58 -10.98 6.93
C SER A 117 -1.38 -11.32 7.83
N ILE A 118 -1.05 -10.47 8.80
CA ILE A 118 0.00 -10.75 9.80
C ILE A 118 -0.33 -12.02 10.60
N MET A 119 -1.57 -12.15 11.09
CA MET A 119 -2.04 -13.35 11.78
C MET A 119 -1.95 -14.58 10.88
N THR A 120 -2.42 -14.49 9.64
CA THR A 120 -2.42 -15.59 8.68
C THR A 120 -1.01 -16.08 8.37
N LEU A 121 -0.06 -15.17 8.19
CA LEU A 121 1.34 -15.52 7.99
C LEU A 121 1.90 -16.25 9.22
N ALA A 122 1.68 -15.71 10.43
CA ALA A 122 2.16 -16.33 11.67
C ALA A 122 1.61 -17.75 11.84
N LEU A 123 0.31 -17.96 11.58
CA LEU A 123 -0.33 -19.28 11.68
C LEU A 123 0.27 -20.27 10.66
N ALA A 124 0.51 -19.82 9.43
CA ALA A 124 1.07 -20.65 8.37
C ALA A 124 2.54 -21.04 8.67
N GLU A 125 3.36 -20.11 9.15
CA GLU A 125 4.75 -20.39 9.50
C GLU A 125 4.86 -21.30 10.73
N HIS A 126 3.99 -21.16 11.73
CA HIS A 126 3.94 -22.04 12.91
C HIS A 126 3.83 -23.51 12.49
N VAL A 127 2.92 -23.79 11.56
CA VAL A 127 2.72 -25.14 11.02
C VAL A 127 3.70 -25.50 9.90
N GLY A 128 4.80 -24.74 9.74
CA GLY A 128 5.89 -25.02 8.81
C GLY A 128 5.48 -24.96 7.33
N LEU A 129 4.60 -24.03 6.96
CA LEU A 129 4.33 -23.65 5.58
C LEU A 129 5.16 -22.42 5.21
N THR A 130 5.36 -22.20 3.91
CA THR A 130 5.95 -20.96 3.41
C THR A 130 4.84 -19.94 3.20
N ALA A 131 5.00 -18.74 3.76
CA ALA A 131 4.12 -17.62 3.51
C ALA A 131 4.91 -16.43 2.97
N THR A 132 4.38 -15.74 1.97
CA THR A 132 5.02 -14.57 1.36
C THR A 132 4.00 -13.47 1.18
N PHE A 133 4.31 -12.28 1.70
CA PHE A 133 3.52 -11.09 1.46
C PHE A 133 3.77 -10.54 0.06
N TYR A 134 2.73 -10.03 -0.57
CA TYR A 134 2.83 -9.23 -1.77
C TYR A 134 2.10 -7.90 -1.57
N GLU A 135 2.77 -6.81 -1.89
CA GLU A 135 2.15 -5.49 -2.00
C GLU A 135 1.46 -5.43 -3.36
N VAL A 136 0.24 -4.93 -3.33
CA VAL A 136 -0.58 -4.78 -4.52
C VAL A 136 -0.46 -3.33 -4.98
N ASP A 137 0.03 -3.13 -6.20
CA ASP A 137 0.27 -1.81 -6.77
C ASP A 137 -1.05 -1.18 -7.24
N ILE A 138 -1.76 -0.56 -6.30
CA ILE A 138 -3.05 0.07 -6.57
C ILE A 138 -2.80 1.46 -7.16
N PRO A 139 -3.30 1.78 -8.35
CA PRO A 139 -3.26 3.13 -8.89
C PRO A 139 -3.85 4.10 -7.88
N GLU A 140 -3.12 5.17 -7.55
CA GLU A 140 -3.53 6.09 -6.51
C GLU A 140 -4.90 6.71 -6.82
N TYR A 141 -5.85 6.46 -5.93
CA TYR A 141 -7.11 7.17 -5.86
C TYR A 141 -7.37 7.60 -4.43
N TRP A 142 -8.10 8.70 -4.29
CA TRP A 142 -8.30 9.35 -3.01
C TRP A 142 -8.92 8.47 -1.94
N THR A 143 -8.27 8.44 -0.77
CA THR A 143 -8.98 8.26 0.51
C THR A 143 -8.64 9.45 1.40
N ARG A 144 -9.56 10.42 1.53
CA ARG A 144 -9.47 11.41 2.60
C ARG A 144 -9.98 10.74 3.86
N ARG A 145 -9.13 10.61 4.89
CA ARG A 145 -9.55 10.12 6.20
C ARG A 145 -9.67 11.32 7.13
N GLU A 146 -10.89 11.67 7.52
CA GLU A 146 -11.17 12.78 8.45
C GLU A 146 -10.53 14.12 8.03
N GLY A 147 -10.48 14.40 6.72
CA GLY A 147 -9.87 15.62 6.18
C GLY A 147 -8.36 15.52 5.89
N PHE A 148 -7.71 14.42 6.27
CA PHE A 148 -6.31 14.15 5.97
C PHE A 148 -6.14 13.33 4.69
N SER A 149 -5.12 13.66 3.89
CA SER A 149 -4.68 12.83 2.77
C SER A 149 -3.57 11.90 3.25
N LEU A 150 -3.94 10.78 3.88
CA LEU A 150 -3.00 9.79 4.40
C LEU A 150 -2.85 8.64 3.40
N LEU A 151 -1.67 8.01 3.37
CA LEU A 151 -1.40 6.89 2.48
C LEU A 151 -1.23 5.59 3.28
N ASN A 152 -2.06 4.60 2.96
CA ASN A 152 -1.97 3.24 3.47
C ASN A 152 -1.82 2.28 2.28
N GLY A 153 -0.85 1.37 2.36
CA GLY A 153 -0.69 0.32 1.35
C GLY A 153 -1.68 -0.84 1.56
N HIS A 154 -1.82 -1.70 0.54
CA HIS A 154 -2.54 -2.97 0.64
C HIS A 154 -1.59 -4.13 0.38
N ILE A 155 -1.78 -5.22 1.12
CA ILE A 155 -1.01 -6.44 0.92
C ILE A 155 -1.94 -7.64 0.84
N ASN A 156 -1.52 -8.64 0.09
CA ASN A 156 -2.07 -9.98 0.13
C ASN A 156 -0.96 -11.01 0.41
N LEU A 157 -1.34 -12.26 0.53
CA LEU A 157 -0.47 -13.35 0.92
C LEU A 157 -0.51 -14.48 -0.10
N ARG A 158 0.62 -15.16 -0.27
CA ARG A 158 0.66 -16.52 -0.81
C ARG A 158 1.15 -17.47 0.26
N ILE A 159 0.43 -18.57 0.44
CA ILE A 159 0.82 -19.69 1.30
C ILE A 159 1.09 -20.91 0.42
N SER A 160 2.19 -21.61 0.67
CA SER A 160 2.55 -22.84 -0.06
C SER A 160 3.27 -23.83 0.84
N LEU A 161 3.46 -25.05 0.34
CA LEU A 161 4.38 -26.00 0.96
C LEU A 161 5.85 -25.50 0.85
N PRO A 162 6.75 -25.92 1.76
CA PRO A 162 8.18 -25.62 1.66
C PRO A 162 8.79 -26.16 0.36
N ASN A 163 9.75 -25.40 -0.21
CA ASN A 163 10.53 -25.78 -1.40
C ASN A 163 9.77 -25.92 -2.74
N GLU A 164 8.54 -25.43 -2.84
CA GLU A 164 7.85 -25.37 -4.13
C GLU A 164 8.22 -24.12 -4.93
N SER A 165 8.62 -24.32 -6.19
CA SER A 165 8.79 -23.23 -7.14
C SER A 165 7.43 -22.73 -7.64
N PRO A 166 7.25 -21.41 -7.83
CA PRO A 166 6.00 -20.83 -8.37
C PRO A 166 5.71 -21.21 -9.83
N VAL A 167 6.62 -21.96 -10.48
CA VAL A 167 6.51 -22.41 -11.86
C VAL A 167 6.04 -23.87 -11.87
N ALA A 168 4.74 -24.04 -12.12
CA ALA A 168 4.05 -25.27 -12.50
C ALA A 168 4.01 -26.42 -11.48
N SER A 169 2.98 -26.41 -10.62
CA SER A 169 2.42 -27.64 -10.05
C SER A 169 0.92 -27.72 -10.35
N VAL A 170 0.50 -28.79 -11.01
CA VAL A 170 -0.90 -29.13 -11.23
C VAL A 170 -1.42 -29.79 -9.96
N GLY A 171 -2.13 -29.02 -9.13
CA GLY A 171 -2.89 -29.55 -7.99
C GLY A 171 -2.58 -28.91 -6.63
N GLY A 172 -3.26 -27.80 -6.30
CA GLY A 172 -3.64 -27.45 -4.93
C GLY A 172 -2.56 -27.24 -3.84
N THR A 173 -1.30 -27.03 -4.19
CA THR A 173 -0.19 -26.94 -3.23
C THR A 173 0.09 -25.53 -2.67
N TRP A 174 -0.67 -24.54 -3.15
CA TRP A 174 -0.61 -23.15 -2.70
C TRP A 174 -1.99 -22.49 -2.70
N ALA A 175 -2.11 -21.37 -1.98
CA ALA A 175 -3.29 -20.53 -1.93
C ALA A 175 -2.89 -19.05 -1.81
N ASP A 176 -3.53 -18.19 -2.60
CA ASP A 176 -3.48 -16.74 -2.38
C ASP A 176 -4.60 -16.36 -1.38
N VAL A 177 -4.26 -15.54 -0.39
CA VAL A 177 -5.17 -15.05 0.65
C VAL A 177 -5.24 -13.52 0.54
N ASP A 178 -6.42 -13.00 0.29
CA ASP A 178 -6.70 -11.56 0.24
C ASP A 178 -7.89 -11.25 1.15
N PHE A 179 -7.69 -10.33 2.09
CA PHE A 179 -8.69 -9.88 3.06
C PHE A 179 -9.28 -8.52 2.67
N ASP A 180 -9.05 -8.04 1.45
CA ASP A 180 -9.70 -6.83 0.97
C ASP A 180 -11.21 -7.02 0.77
N PRO A 181 -12.06 -6.26 1.48
CA PRO A 181 -13.50 -6.26 1.21
C PRO A 181 -13.84 -5.74 -0.19
N GLN A 182 -12.98 -4.89 -0.78
CA GLN A 182 -13.14 -4.34 -2.11
C GLN A 182 -12.30 -5.15 -3.10
N MET A 183 -12.88 -6.24 -3.64
CA MET A 183 -12.27 -7.21 -4.57
C MET A 183 -11.63 -6.65 -5.88
N LEU A 184 -11.49 -5.34 -6.00
CA LEU A 184 -10.94 -4.60 -7.13
C LEU A 184 -9.45 -4.87 -7.37
N ARG A 185 -8.76 -5.49 -6.39
CA ARG A 185 -7.30 -5.45 -6.30
C ARG A 185 -6.58 -6.71 -6.79
N ASN A 186 -7.31 -7.75 -7.17
CA ASN A 186 -6.75 -9.05 -7.53
C ASN A 186 -5.89 -9.07 -8.81
N TYR A 187 -5.85 -7.97 -9.58
CA TYR A 187 -5.19 -7.90 -10.89
C TYR A 187 -4.14 -6.81 -11.02
N PHE A 188 -3.90 -6.06 -9.96
CA PHE A 188 -2.77 -5.16 -9.95
C PHE A 188 -1.47 -5.96 -9.87
N PRO A 189 -0.40 -5.49 -10.53
CA PRO A 189 0.89 -6.12 -10.40
C PRO A 189 1.25 -6.13 -8.92
N ARG A 190 1.74 -7.28 -8.46
CA ARG A 190 2.09 -7.47 -7.07
C ARG A 190 3.57 -7.78 -6.97
N LYS A 191 4.21 -7.26 -5.93
CA LYS A 191 5.64 -7.47 -5.68
C LYS A 191 5.79 -8.10 -4.31
N ALA A 192 6.67 -9.09 -4.20
CA ALA A 192 6.95 -9.70 -2.91
C ALA A 192 7.51 -8.64 -1.94
N VAL A 193 7.10 -8.73 -0.68
CA VAL A 193 7.41 -7.74 0.36
C VAL A 193 8.18 -8.42 1.48
N SER A 194 9.22 -7.77 1.98
CA SER A 194 9.97 -8.25 3.13
C SER A 194 9.16 -8.12 4.43
N ARG A 195 9.49 -8.97 5.42
CA ARG A 195 8.91 -8.87 6.76
C ARG A 195 9.11 -7.47 7.36
N ASP A 196 10.29 -6.88 7.20
CA ASP A 196 10.59 -5.52 7.68
C ASP A 196 9.67 -4.48 7.06
N LYS A 197 9.40 -4.56 5.76
CA LYS A 197 8.46 -3.64 5.12
C LYS A 197 7.04 -3.82 5.67
N VAL A 198 6.60 -5.05 5.98
CA VAL A 198 5.30 -5.29 6.64
C VAL A 198 5.24 -4.75 8.07
N ILE A 199 6.31 -4.91 8.85
CA ILE A 199 6.42 -4.30 10.18
C ILE A 199 6.33 -2.77 10.08
N ALA A 200 7.03 -2.17 9.12
CA ALA A 200 6.96 -0.73 8.88
C ALA A 200 5.55 -0.29 8.45
N MET A 201 4.82 -1.07 7.64
CA MET A 201 3.42 -0.81 7.30
C MET A 201 2.51 -0.88 8.54
N PHE A 202 2.73 -1.84 9.43
CA PHE A 202 1.99 -1.97 10.69
C PHE A 202 2.17 -0.73 11.58
N TYR A 203 3.42 -0.31 11.79
CA TYR A 203 3.71 0.91 12.52
C TYR A 203 3.17 2.16 11.82
N ASN A 204 3.29 2.27 10.50
CA ASN A 204 2.73 3.39 9.74
C ASN A 204 1.21 3.52 9.97
N ASN A 205 0.48 2.41 9.93
CA ASN A 205 -0.97 2.45 10.14
C ASN A 205 -1.35 2.82 11.59
N LYS A 206 -0.61 2.32 12.58
CA LYS A 206 -0.77 2.74 14.00
C LYS A 206 -0.47 4.23 14.18
N GLY A 207 0.57 4.74 13.50
CA GLY A 207 0.91 6.16 13.48
C GLY A 207 -0.19 7.00 12.86
N ALA A 208 -0.78 6.53 11.75
CA ALA A 208 -1.92 7.19 11.11
C ALA A 208 -3.17 7.21 12.01
N ASP A 209 -3.47 6.13 12.73
CA ASP A 209 -4.56 6.12 13.72
C ASP A 209 -4.30 7.10 14.88
N ALA A 210 -3.07 7.15 15.39
CA ALA A 210 -2.70 8.08 16.44
C ALA A 210 -2.76 9.55 15.97
N LEU A 211 -2.39 9.81 14.71
CA LEU A 211 -2.47 11.13 14.08
C LEU A 211 -3.92 11.59 13.96
N VAL A 212 -4.80 10.72 13.47
CA VAL A 212 -6.25 10.97 13.38
C VAL A 212 -6.85 11.23 14.78
N ALA A 213 -6.38 10.52 15.80
CA ALA A 213 -6.74 10.77 17.20
C ALA A 213 -6.07 12.01 17.83
N ASN A 214 -5.37 12.83 17.05
CA ASN A 214 -4.60 14.00 17.50
C ASN A 214 -3.52 13.70 18.56
N SER A 215 -3.07 12.45 18.66
CA SER A 215 -2.00 12.01 19.54
C SER A 215 -0.65 12.13 18.83
N TYR A 216 -0.21 13.37 18.57
CA TYR A 216 0.92 13.68 17.70
C TYR A 216 2.25 13.04 18.15
N THR A 217 2.58 13.07 19.44
CA THR A 217 3.79 12.43 19.96
C THR A 217 3.78 10.91 19.79
N ARG A 218 2.61 10.29 19.94
CA ARG A 218 2.44 8.85 19.71
C ARG A 218 2.53 8.51 18.22
N ALA A 219 1.91 9.33 17.37
CA ALA A 219 2.02 9.21 15.92
C ALA A 219 3.49 9.28 15.48
N TYR A 220 4.25 10.24 16.02
CA TYR A 220 5.68 10.35 15.76
C TYR A 220 6.45 9.08 16.16
N SER A 221 6.20 8.53 17.35
CA SER A 221 6.88 7.30 17.80
C SER A 221 6.70 6.15 16.81
N TYR A 222 5.47 5.94 16.35
CA TYR A 222 5.15 4.92 15.36
C TYR A 222 5.74 5.20 13.98
N PHE A 223 5.59 6.41 13.44
CA PHE A 223 6.17 6.74 12.13
C PHE A 223 7.70 6.70 12.15
N ARG A 224 8.33 7.13 13.24
CA ARG A 224 9.77 7.02 13.45
C ARG A 224 10.23 5.57 13.46
N ALA A 225 9.48 4.67 14.12
CA ALA A 225 9.78 3.24 14.09
C ALA A 225 9.65 2.67 12.67
N ALA A 226 8.58 3.03 11.94
CA ALA A 226 8.38 2.63 10.55
C ALA A 226 9.54 3.09 9.64
N ALA A 227 9.95 4.35 9.76
CA ALA A 227 11.02 4.95 8.96
C ALA A 227 12.39 4.30 9.22
N LYS A 228 12.65 3.87 10.46
CA LYS A 228 13.88 3.16 10.83
C LYS A 228 13.92 1.73 10.31
N ILE A 229 12.79 1.02 10.35
CA ILE A 229 12.70 -0.36 9.87
C ILE A 229 12.71 -0.42 8.35
N SER A 230 11.97 0.46 7.67
CA SER A 230 11.92 0.53 6.22
C SER A 230 12.00 1.96 5.72
N PRO A 231 13.23 2.50 5.55
CA PRO A 231 13.44 3.86 5.04
C PRO A 231 12.90 4.07 3.61
N ALA A 232 12.71 3.00 2.84
CA ALA A 232 12.13 3.05 1.49
C ALA A 232 10.59 2.98 1.47
N LEU A 233 9.93 2.89 2.63
CA LEU A 233 8.46 2.90 2.70
C LEU A 233 7.94 4.34 2.57
N GLN A 234 7.66 4.75 1.33
CA GLN A 234 7.23 6.12 1.00
C GLN A 234 6.03 6.62 1.82
N GLN A 235 5.07 5.74 2.14
CA GLN A 235 3.87 6.05 2.91
C GLN A 235 4.21 6.66 4.28
N THR A 236 5.28 6.16 4.92
CA THR A 236 5.75 6.68 6.20
C THR A 236 6.17 8.13 6.10
N TRP A 237 6.88 8.50 5.03
CA TRP A 237 7.38 9.85 4.83
C TRP A 237 6.27 10.83 4.46
N VAL A 238 5.29 10.39 3.66
CA VAL A 238 4.06 11.16 3.44
C VAL A 238 3.36 11.44 4.77
N ASN A 239 3.14 10.41 5.59
CA ASN A 239 2.41 10.56 6.85
C ASN A 239 3.21 11.35 7.92
N LEU A 240 4.54 11.24 7.95
CA LEU A 240 5.41 12.13 8.74
C LEU A 240 5.29 13.58 8.29
N GLY A 241 5.25 13.84 6.98
CA GLY A 241 5.03 15.18 6.46
C GLY A 241 3.68 15.75 6.89
N VAL A 242 2.63 14.92 6.94
CA VAL A 242 1.33 15.35 7.47
C VAL A 242 1.43 15.67 8.94
N LEU A 243 2.07 14.81 9.75
CA LEU A 243 2.30 15.05 11.16
C LEU A 243 3.06 16.37 11.41
N TYR A 244 4.17 16.61 10.71
CA TYR A 244 4.95 17.85 10.84
C TYR A 244 4.11 19.08 10.46
N ARG A 245 3.33 19.00 9.39
CA ARG A 245 2.40 20.08 9.01
C ARG A 245 1.34 20.34 10.09
N MET A 246 0.88 19.30 10.80
CA MET A 246 -0.11 19.43 11.88
C MET A 246 0.45 20.05 13.17
N VAL A 247 1.77 20.07 13.33
CA VAL A 247 2.44 20.77 14.44
C VAL A 247 3.13 22.06 13.97
N ASP A 248 2.72 22.59 12.81
CA ASP A 248 3.23 23.82 12.19
C ASP A 248 4.72 23.83 11.83
N GLU A 249 5.33 22.64 11.72
CA GLU A 249 6.73 22.44 11.34
C GLU A 249 6.85 22.28 9.81
N TYR A 250 6.59 23.37 9.09
CA TYR A 250 6.41 23.35 7.65
C TYR A 250 7.68 23.00 6.86
N GLU A 251 8.86 23.40 7.32
CA GLU A 251 10.14 23.03 6.70
C GLU A 251 10.36 21.51 6.76
N GLN A 252 10.04 20.90 7.91
CA GLN A 252 10.21 19.47 8.14
C GLN A 252 9.17 18.67 7.35
N ALA A 253 7.96 19.21 7.24
CA ALA A 253 6.93 18.66 6.37
C ALA A 253 7.38 18.66 4.90
N GLU A 254 7.95 19.77 4.40
CA GLU A 254 8.44 19.89 3.02
C GLU A 254 9.55 18.88 2.74
N LEU A 255 10.51 18.71 3.68
CA LEU A 255 11.58 17.72 3.56
C LEU A 255 11.04 16.29 3.51
N ALA A 256 10.09 15.95 4.37
CA ALA A 256 9.48 14.62 4.40
C ALA A 256 8.71 14.31 3.10
N TYR A 257 7.90 15.25 2.60
CA TYR A 257 7.18 15.07 1.33
C TYR A 257 8.14 14.95 0.14
N LYS A 258 9.18 15.79 0.07
CA LYS A 258 10.20 15.69 -0.99
C LYS A 258 10.96 14.37 -0.93
N HIS A 259 11.23 13.86 0.26
CA HIS A 259 11.85 12.55 0.40
C HIS A 259 10.92 11.42 -0.08
N ALA A 260 9.62 11.47 0.25
CA ALA A 260 8.64 10.53 -0.31
C ALA A 260 8.64 10.57 -1.85
N LEU A 261 8.63 11.78 -2.43
CA LEU A 261 8.67 11.99 -3.88
C LEU A 261 10.00 11.59 -4.53
N ALA A 262 11.10 11.53 -3.77
CA ALA A 262 12.36 11.00 -4.26
C ALA A 262 12.39 9.47 -4.30
N LEU A 263 11.53 8.80 -3.49
CA LEU A 263 11.33 7.35 -3.53
C LEU A 263 10.37 6.95 -4.65
N ASP A 264 9.37 7.78 -4.93
CA ASP A 264 8.36 7.60 -5.98
C ASP A 264 7.82 8.96 -6.41
N ASP A 265 8.27 9.43 -7.58
CA ASP A 265 7.91 10.74 -8.13
C ASP A 265 6.50 10.78 -8.75
N GLU A 266 5.86 9.62 -8.89
CA GLU A 266 4.49 9.48 -9.38
C GLU A 266 3.45 9.44 -8.25
N ASN A 267 3.88 9.55 -6.99
CA ASN A 267 2.99 9.58 -5.84
C ASN A 267 2.16 10.88 -5.79
N LEU A 268 0.94 10.82 -6.30
CA LEU A 268 -0.01 11.92 -6.36
C LEU A 268 -0.46 12.38 -4.98
N THR A 269 -0.48 11.47 -4.00
CA THR A 269 -0.83 11.77 -2.60
C THR A 269 0.23 12.63 -1.93
N ALA A 270 1.51 12.35 -2.19
CA ALA A 270 2.65 13.13 -1.72
C ALA A 270 2.67 14.51 -2.40
N TRP A 271 2.50 14.56 -3.72
CA TRP A 271 2.37 15.82 -4.47
C TRP A 271 1.24 16.69 -3.93
N GLU A 272 0.08 16.11 -3.70
CA GLU A 272 -1.05 16.85 -3.16
C GLU A 272 -0.79 17.40 -1.75
N ASN A 273 -0.23 16.59 -0.85
CA ASN A 273 0.12 17.08 0.48
C ASN A 273 1.17 18.19 0.43
N LEU A 274 2.11 18.13 -0.50
CA LEU A 274 3.07 19.20 -0.76
C LEU A 274 2.38 20.46 -1.30
N SER A 275 1.39 20.32 -2.19
CA SER A 275 0.58 21.44 -2.66
C SER A 275 -0.17 22.12 -1.53
N ILE A 276 -0.80 21.33 -0.65
CA ILE A 276 -1.50 21.84 0.54
C ILE A 276 -0.52 22.60 1.43
N LEU A 277 0.65 22.03 1.70
CA LEU A 277 1.72 22.68 2.47
C LEU A 277 2.13 24.03 1.84
N TYR A 278 2.27 24.08 0.52
CA TYR A 278 2.61 25.32 -0.19
C TYR A 278 1.53 26.39 -0.04
N THR A 279 0.26 26.03 0.03
CA THR A 279 -0.79 26.99 0.41
C THR A 279 -0.60 27.52 1.84
N TYR A 280 -0.27 26.68 2.83
CA TYR A 280 0.04 27.14 4.19
C TYR A 280 1.27 28.06 4.26
N GLN A 281 2.24 27.87 3.36
CA GLN A 281 3.43 28.71 3.24
C GLN A 281 3.23 29.95 2.35
N ASN A 282 2.01 30.24 1.88
CA ASN A 282 1.69 31.32 0.92
C ASN A 282 2.48 31.23 -0.41
N LYS A 283 2.83 30.02 -0.84
CA LYS A 283 3.48 29.70 -2.13
C LYS A 283 2.43 29.31 -3.17
N ASP A 284 1.44 30.17 -3.38
CA ASP A 284 0.22 29.83 -4.15
C ASP A 284 0.50 29.41 -5.60
N ASP A 285 1.46 30.04 -6.28
CA ASP A 285 1.84 29.66 -7.65
C ASP A 285 2.40 28.24 -7.73
N ALA A 286 3.18 27.82 -6.72
CA ALA A 286 3.74 26.48 -6.65
C ALA A 286 2.64 25.46 -6.33
N ALA A 287 1.76 25.78 -5.38
CA ALA A 287 0.59 24.95 -5.05
C ALA A 287 -0.32 24.77 -6.28
N LEU A 288 -0.63 25.84 -7.01
CA LEU A 288 -1.49 25.79 -8.18
C LEU A 288 -0.91 24.88 -9.29
N LYS A 289 0.40 24.98 -9.56
CA LYS A 289 1.07 24.11 -10.53
C LYS A 289 0.95 22.64 -10.16
N ILE A 290 1.20 22.30 -8.89
CA ILE A 290 1.11 20.92 -8.42
C ILE A 290 -0.35 20.43 -8.50
N THR A 291 -1.31 21.25 -8.04
CA THR A 291 -2.74 20.92 -8.09
C THR A 291 -3.19 20.61 -9.52
N GLN A 292 -2.82 21.45 -10.50
CA GLN A 292 -3.16 21.24 -11.90
C GLN A 292 -2.53 19.95 -12.47
N MET A 293 -1.26 19.68 -12.14
CA MET A 293 -0.58 18.45 -12.55
C MET A 293 -1.27 17.20 -11.98
N VAL A 294 -1.56 17.20 -10.67
CA VAL A 294 -2.24 16.09 -10.00
C VAL A 294 -3.63 15.87 -10.60
N GLU A 295 -4.39 16.94 -10.84
CA GLU A 295 -5.73 16.85 -11.42
C GLU A 295 -5.70 16.32 -12.86
N ALA A 296 -4.71 16.74 -13.66
CA ALA A 296 -4.52 16.22 -15.01
C ALA A 296 -4.18 14.73 -15.02
N LYS A 297 -3.23 14.28 -14.18
CA LYS A 297 -2.88 12.85 -14.05
C LYS A 297 -4.10 12.02 -13.62
N ARG A 298 -4.90 12.50 -12.66
CA ARG A 298 -6.13 11.82 -12.23
C ARG A 298 -7.18 11.73 -13.34
N LYS A 299 -7.45 12.83 -14.04
CA LYS A 299 -8.42 12.85 -15.15
C LYS A 299 -8.04 11.89 -16.28
N ASN A 300 -6.75 11.58 -16.44
CA ASN A 300 -6.22 10.64 -17.41
C ASN A 300 -6.07 9.20 -16.88
N ASN A 301 -6.58 8.89 -15.68
CA ASN A 301 -6.58 7.55 -15.12
C ASN A 301 -7.98 6.90 -15.22
N PRO A 302 -8.17 5.78 -15.94
CA PRO A 302 -9.47 5.10 -16.04
C PRO A 302 -9.99 4.60 -14.67
N PHE A 303 -9.10 4.19 -13.76
CA PHE A 303 -9.48 3.73 -12.42
C PHE A 303 -10.02 4.86 -11.55
N TYR A 304 -9.51 6.09 -11.73
CA TYR A 304 -10.05 7.27 -11.05
C TYR A 304 -11.53 7.48 -11.40
N HIS A 305 -11.88 7.35 -12.68
CA HIS A 305 -13.27 7.44 -13.12
C HIS A 305 -14.11 6.24 -12.70
N TYR A 306 -13.55 5.03 -12.65
CA TYR A 306 -14.25 3.86 -12.15
C TYR A 306 -14.70 4.05 -10.69
N ILE A 307 -13.80 4.50 -9.81
CA ILE A 307 -14.10 4.73 -8.39
C ILE A 307 -15.13 5.84 -8.20
N LEU A 308 -15.01 6.96 -8.92
CA LEU A 308 -16.03 8.02 -8.88
C LEU A 308 -17.39 7.50 -9.37
N GLY A 309 -17.39 6.61 -10.35
CA GLY A 309 -18.59 5.93 -10.81
C GLY A 309 -19.22 5.04 -9.75
N GLU A 310 -18.42 4.19 -9.08
CA GLU A 310 -18.91 3.34 -7.97
C GLU A 310 -19.46 4.18 -6.81
N GLN A 311 -18.77 5.25 -6.39
CA GLN A 311 -19.24 6.14 -5.33
C GLN A 311 -20.57 6.82 -5.70
N ALA A 312 -20.71 7.29 -6.94
CA ALA A 312 -21.96 7.86 -7.41
C ALA A 312 -23.08 6.80 -7.45
N PHE A 313 -22.77 5.58 -7.88
CA PHE A 313 -23.72 4.48 -7.93
C PHE A 313 -24.19 4.07 -6.53
N GLU A 314 -23.28 3.92 -5.56
CA GLU A 314 -23.60 3.65 -4.16
C GLU A 314 -24.45 4.77 -3.52
N ALA A 315 -24.23 6.02 -3.93
CA ALA A 315 -25.05 7.15 -3.53
C ALA A 315 -26.43 7.22 -4.25
N GLY A 316 -26.79 6.20 -5.04
CA GLY A 316 -28.05 6.12 -5.80
C GLY A 316 -28.10 7.01 -7.04
N LYS A 317 -26.97 7.60 -7.46
CA LYS A 317 -26.87 8.53 -8.60
C LYS A 317 -26.36 7.79 -9.84
N ALA A 318 -27.18 6.89 -10.36
CA ALA A 318 -26.79 6.01 -11.47
C ALA A 318 -26.46 6.76 -12.78
N ASP A 319 -27.09 7.91 -13.02
CA ASP A 319 -26.80 8.82 -14.15
C ASP A 319 -25.40 9.45 -14.05
N VAL A 320 -25.02 9.90 -12.85
CA VAL A 320 -23.68 10.43 -12.57
C VAL A 320 -22.64 9.31 -12.68
N ALA A 321 -22.98 8.11 -12.20
CA ALA A 321 -22.12 6.93 -12.32
C ALA A 321 -21.81 6.60 -13.78
N ILE A 322 -22.83 6.57 -14.65
CA ILE A 322 -22.67 6.38 -16.11
C ILE A 322 -21.72 7.42 -16.70
N THR A 323 -21.88 8.69 -16.34
CA THR A 323 -21.01 9.77 -16.85
C THR A 323 -19.54 9.48 -16.54
N HIS A 324 -19.25 9.04 -15.32
CA HIS A 324 -17.89 8.67 -14.91
C HIS A 324 -17.40 7.42 -15.63
N TYR A 325 -18.19 6.35 -15.67
CA TYR A 325 -17.79 5.13 -16.37
C TYR A 325 -17.52 5.39 -17.86
N GLU A 326 -18.30 6.24 -18.52
CA GLU A 326 -18.04 6.67 -19.90
C GLU A 326 -16.72 7.41 -20.06
N ARG A 327 -16.33 8.27 -19.10
CA ARG A 327 -15.02 8.92 -19.11
C ARG A 327 -13.91 7.87 -18.99
N GLY A 328 -14.07 6.91 -18.09
CA GLY A 328 -13.15 5.79 -17.93
C GLY A 328 -13.02 4.96 -19.21
N LEU A 329 -14.13 4.61 -19.85
CA LEU A 329 -14.15 3.84 -21.10
C LEU A 329 -13.58 4.59 -22.31
N ARG A 330 -13.53 5.93 -22.27
CA ARG A 330 -12.80 6.71 -23.28
C ARG A 330 -11.29 6.57 -23.13
N LEU A 331 -10.80 6.40 -21.91
CA LEU A 331 -9.37 6.18 -21.63
C LEU A 331 -8.98 4.73 -21.85
N ASP A 332 -9.86 3.80 -21.48
CA ASP A 332 -9.68 2.37 -21.72
C ASP A 332 -11.02 1.67 -21.97
N ASN A 333 -11.30 1.43 -23.25
CA ASN A 333 -12.58 0.91 -23.72
C ASN A 333 -12.83 -0.56 -23.41
N ALA A 334 -11.80 -1.29 -22.96
CA ALA A 334 -11.84 -2.71 -22.71
C ALA A 334 -11.84 -3.05 -21.21
N ARG A 335 -11.83 -2.05 -20.32
CA ARG A 335 -11.86 -2.31 -18.87
C ARG A 335 -13.18 -2.91 -18.44
N HIS A 336 -13.13 -4.18 -18.07
CA HIS A 336 -14.30 -4.95 -17.69
C HIS A 336 -14.99 -4.38 -16.46
N GLU A 337 -14.27 -3.76 -15.52
CA GLU A 337 -14.83 -3.12 -14.32
C GLU A 337 -15.72 -1.93 -14.68
N LEU A 338 -15.27 -1.09 -15.62
CA LEU A 338 -16.04 0.03 -16.15
C LEU A 338 -17.24 -0.44 -16.97
N LEU A 339 -17.07 -1.48 -17.79
CA LEU A 339 -18.17 -2.13 -18.53
C LEU A 339 -19.21 -2.74 -17.58
N PHE A 340 -18.76 -3.38 -16.51
CA PHE A 340 -19.62 -3.95 -15.49
C PHE A 340 -20.35 -2.86 -14.69
N GLY A 341 -19.66 -1.77 -14.35
CA GLY A 341 -20.25 -0.57 -13.74
C GLY A 341 -21.37 0.01 -14.59
N MET A 342 -21.15 0.16 -15.91
CA MET A 342 -22.20 0.57 -16.85
C MET A 342 -23.40 -0.39 -16.82
N ALA A 343 -23.16 -1.69 -16.79
CA ALA A 343 -24.23 -2.68 -16.73
C ALA A 343 -25.07 -2.54 -15.45
N LYS A 344 -24.42 -2.36 -14.28
CA LYS A 344 -25.10 -2.09 -13.00
C LYS A 344 -25.95 -0.83 -13.07
N ALA A 345 -25.36 0.28 -13.52
CA ALA A 345 -26.03 1.57 -13.57
C ALA A 345 -27.24 1.58 -14.52
N PHE A 346 -27.14 0.98 -15.71
CA PHE A 346 -28.29 0.86 -16.60
C PHE A 346 -29.37 -0.08 -16.07
N HIS A 347 -29.00 -1.14 -15.34
CA HIS A 347 -29.97 -2.01 -14.71
C HIS A 347 -30.78 -1.26 -13.64
N GLU A 348 -30.12 -0.45 -12.81
CA GLU A 348 -30.75 0.39 -11.79
C GLU A 348 -31.73 1.41 -12.41
N LEU A 349 -31.38 1.96 -13.57
CA LEU A 349 -32.26 2.87 -14.34
C LEU A 349 -33.36 2.14 -15.13
N GLY A 350 -33.45 0.80 -15.07
CA GLY A 350 -34.44 0.00 -15.78
C GLY A 350 -34.15 -0.23 -17.27
N ASP A 351 -33.01 0.23 -17.80
CA ASP A 351 -32.59 -0.01 -19.19
C ASP A 351 -31.90 -1.38 -19.30
N VAL A 352 -32.72 -2.44 -19.23
CA VAL A 352 -32.26 -3.84 -19.28
C VAL A 352 -31.51 -4.15 -20.58
N SER A 353 -31.87 -3.48 -21.69
CA SER A 353 -31.21 -3.66 -22.99
C SER A 353 -29.76 -3.21 -22.95
N LYS A 354 -29.50 -1.98 -22.47
CA LYS A 354 -28.12 -1.49 -22.32
C LYS A 354 -27.36 -2.26 -21.23
N ALA A 355 -28.02 -2.60 -20.12
CA ALA A 355 -27.41 -3.40 -19.05
C ALA A 355 -26.87 -4.73 -19.61
N THR A 356 -27.70 -5.45 -20.37
CA THR A 356 -27.34 -6.71 -21.02
C THR A 356 -26.18 -6.53 -22.00
N ARG A 357 -26.18 -5.46 -22.80
CA ARG A 357 -25.12 -5.17 -23.76
C ARG A 357 -23.77 -4.96 -23.07
N TYR A 358 -23.72 -4.09 -22.05
CA TYR A 358 -22.49 -3.80 -21.33
C TYR A 358 -22.00 -5.02 -20.54
N LEU A 359 -22.90 -5.83 -19.99
CA LEU A 359 -22.52 -7.05 -19.27
C LEU A 359 -21.92 -8.11 -20.22
N LYS A 360 -22.44 -8.25 -21.45
CA LYS A 360 -21.81 -9.08 -22.50
C LYS A 360 -20.40 -8.60 -22.82
N HIS A 361 -20.19 -7.28 -22.89
CA HIS A 361 -18.85 -6.73 -23.10
C HIS A 361 -17.94 -7.02 -21.90
N ALA A 362 -18.42 -6.89 -20.67
CA ALA A 362 -17.65 -7.24 -19.48
C ALA A 362 -17.23 -8.73 -19.48
N VAL A 363 -18.12 -9.65 -19.88
CA VAL A 363 -17.80 -11.07 -20.10
C VAL A 363 -16.70 -11.23 -21.15
N LYS A 364 -16.82 -10.55 -22.30
CA LYS A 364 -15.85 -10.62 -23.39
C LYS A 364 -14.45 -10.14 -22.98
N HIS A 365 -14.40 -9.09 -22.15
CA HIS A 365 -13.15 -8.47 -21.70
C HIS A 365 -12.71 -8.91 -20.31
N SER A 366 -13.27 -10.01 -19.79
CA SER A 366 -12.90 -10.53 -18.47
C SER A 366 -11.42 -10.96 -18.44
N PRO A 367 -10.68 -10.63 -17.37
CA PRO A 367 -9.24 -10.92 -17.29
C PRO A 367 -8.96 -12.38 -16.97
N ASN A 368 -9.96 -13.13 -16.49
CA ASN A 368 -9.86 -14.55 -16.15
C ASN A 368 -11.23 -15.22 -16.11
N GLU A 369 -11.21 -16.53 -15.84
CA GLU A 369 -12.41 -17.35 -15.81
C GLU A 369 -13.33 -17.06 -14.61
N GLN A 370 -12.80 -16.63 -13.47
CA GLN A 370 -13.61 -16.31 -12.28
C GLN A 370 -14.53 -15.12 -12.55
N GLU A 371 -14.00 -14.01 -13.06
CA GLU A 371 -14.81 -12.82 -13.41
C GLU A 371 -15.72 -13.10 -14.59
N LYS A 372 -15.25 -13.87 -15.58
CA LYS A 372 -16.09 -14.29 -16.70
C LYS A 372 -17.29 -15.11 -16.21
N GLN A 373 -17.09 -16.03 -15.28
CA GLN A 373 -18.17 -16.82 -14.67
C GLN A 373 -19.10 -15.93 -13.84
N ARG A 374 -18.56 -15.01 -13.04
CA ARG A 374 -19.33 -14.03 -12.26
C ARG A 374 -20.23 -13.19 -13.15
N TYR A 375 -19.71 -12.62 -14.23
CA TYR A 375 -20.49 -11.80 -15.16
C TYR A 375 -21.47 -12.64 -15.97
N SER A 376 -21.10 -13.85 -16.40
CA SER A 376 -21.99 -14.76 -17.13
C SER A 376 -23.19 -15.20 -16.27
N SER A 377 -22.97 -15.43 -14.97
CA SER A 377 -24.02 -15.77 -14.02
C SER A 377 -25.01 -14.62 -13.85
N LYS A 378 -24.49 -13.38 -13.73
CA LYS A 378 -25.33 -12.17 -13.70
C LYS A 378 -26.09 -11.97 -15.01
N LEU A 379 -25.46 -12.23 -16.15
CA LEU A 379 -26.10 -12.12 -17.47
C LEU A 379 -27.25 -13.11 -17.62
N ALA A 380 -27.06 -14.35 -17.18
CA ALA A 380 -28.13 -15.35 -17.17
C ALA A 380 -29.31 -14.90 -16.30
N SER A 381 -29.06 -14.30 -15.14
CA SER A 381 -30.12 -13.80 -14.25
C SER A 381 -30.94 -12.64 -14.82
N LEU A 382 -30.35 -11.83 -15.71
CA LEU A 382 -31.06 -10.74 -16.41
C LEU A 382 -31.93 -11.26 -17.56
N ALA A 383 -31.55 -12.38 -18.18
CA ALA A 383 -32.31 -12.99 -19.27
C ALA A 383 -33.51 -13.82 -18.80
N SER A 384 -33.55 -14.18 -17.51
CA SER A 384 -34.62 -14.99 -16.90
C SER A 384 -35.75 -14.17 -16.27
N ARG A 385 -35.76 -12.84 -16.45
CA ARG A 385 -36.80 -11.91 -16.02
C ARG A 385 -37.45 -11.29 -17.25
#